data_AF-A0A498AKV3-F1
#
_entry.id   AF-A0A498AKV3-F1
#
_cell.length_a   1.000
_cell.length_b   1.000
_cell.length_c   1.000
_cell.angle_alpha   90.00
_cell.angle_beta   90.00
_cell.angle_gamma   90.00
#
_symmetry.space_group_name_H-M   'P 1'
#
loop_
_entity.id
_entity.type
_entity.pdbx_description
1 polymer ?
#
loop_
_entity_poly.entity_id
_entity_poly.type
_entity_poly.pdbx_seq_one_letter_code
_entity_poly.pdbx_strand_id
1 'polypeptide(L)'
;MPTPDYAPPRGSTAVFSGQWLRYEPVPGFRRYYEGYLATVIGWWNGSVELAVDHEAVTALAQTFAAMATYVGGDWRTVDFDGHALTVARPVSLGGGVHLVEPTGGRYRIGWGLPWLPVDPSRCDRVFGRP
;
A
#
# COMPACT_ATOMS: atom_id res chain seq x y z
N MET A 1 -15.47 10.56 18.69
CA MET A 1 -15.35 11.37 17.47
C MET A 1 -14.05 10.97 16.79
N PRO A 2 -14.03 10.44 15.56
CA PRO A 2 -12.77 10.19 14.89
C PRO A 2 -12.20 11.55 14.46
N THR A 3 -10.98 11.85 14.91
CA THR A 3 -10.27 13.09 14.63
C THR A 3 -10.13 13.31 13.12
N PRO A 4 -10.47 14.50 12.59
CA PRO A 4 -10.08 14.86 11.23
C PRO A 4 -8.58 15.22 11.22
N ASP A 5 -7.93 14.98 10.08
CA ASP A 5 -6.74 15.70 9.62
C ASP A 5 -5.37 15.42 10.29
N TYR A 6 -4.85 14.20 10.15
CA TYR A 6 -3.42 14.07 9.88
C TYR A 6 -3.23 13.36 8.55
N ALA A 7 -3.43 14.12 7.47
CA ALA A 7 -2.89 13.77 6.17
C ALA A 7 -1.36 13.90 6.28
N PRO A 8 -0.59 12.80 6.29
CA PRO A 8 0.86 12.88 6.46
C PRO A 8 1.46 13.78 5.36
N PRO A 9 2.33 14.76 5.71
CA PRO A 9 2.82 15.72 4.75
C PRO A 9 3.65 15.02 3.66
N ARG A 10 3.65 15.58 2.44
CA ARG A 10 4.53 15.08 1.37
C ARG A 10 5.99 15.09 1.85
N GLY A 11 6.70 14.00 1.60
CA GLY A 11 8.07 13.77 2.05
C GLY A 11 8.17 13.10 3.43
N SER A 12 7.08 12.97 4.18
CA SER A 12 7.10 12.20 5.44
C SER A 12 7.13 10.70 5.18
N THR A 13 7.83 9.99 6.07
CA THR A 13 7.92 8.53 6.07
C THR A 13 7.18 7.98 7.28
N ALA A 14 6.32 6.98 7.05
CA ALA A 14 5.58 6.28 8.09
C ALA A 14 5.25 4.86 7.63
N VAL A 15 4.70 4.04 8.54
CA VAL A 15 4.14 2.73 8.15
C VAL A 15 2.71 2.92 7.69
N PHE A 16 2.40 2.41 6.50
CA PHE A 16 1.07 2.43 5.91
C PHE A 16 0.53 1.02 5.75
N SER A 17 -0.78 0.86 5.91
CA SER A 17 -1.47 -0.41 5.61
C SER A 17 -2.75 -0.15 4.83
N GLY A 18 -3.09 -1.09 3.95
CA GLY A 18 -4.37 -1.08 3.24
C GLY A 18 -5.51 -1.47 4.16
N GLN A 19 -6.67 -0.80 4.04
CA GLN A 19 -7.85 -1.16 4.87
C GLN A 19 -8.29 -2.62 4.71
N TRP A 20 -8.01 -3.26 3.57
CA TRP A 20 -8.33 -4.66 3.30
C TRP A 20 -7.49 -5.65 4.11
N LEU A 21 -6.38 -5.22 4.72
CA LEU A 21 -5.54 -6.03 5.61
C LEU A 21 -5.94 -5.92 7.09
N ARG A 22 -6.96 -5.10 7.38
CA ARG A 22 -7.45 -4.87 8.74
C ARG A 22 -8.29 -6.04 9.22
N TYR A 23 -8.01 -6.52 10.42
CA TYR A 23 -8.82 -7.53 11.09
C TYR A 23 -8.93 -7.25 12.59
N GLU A 24 -9.82 -7.95 13.27
CA GLU A 24 -10.14 -7.75 14.69
C GLU A 24 -9.99 -9.09 15.42
N PRO A 25 -8.80 -9.40 15.99
CA PRO A 25 -8.58 -10.66 16.70
C PRO A 25 -9.45 -10.80 17.95
N VAL A 26 -9.75 -9.68 18.62
CA VAL A 26 -10.69 -9.60 19.75
C VAL A 26 -11.54 -8.33 19.61
N PRO A 27 -12.79 -8.34 20.11
CA PRO A 27 -13.68 -7.19 19.98
C PRO A 27 -13.05 -5.86 20.44
N GLY A 28 -13.12 -4.84 19.60
CA GLY A 28 -12.59 -3.50 19.85
C GLY A 28 -11.08 -3.34 19.61
N PHE A 29 -10.34 -4.41 19.33
CA PHE A 29 -8.90 -4.35 19.08
C PHE A 29 -8.58 -4.67 17.62
N ARG A 30 -8.20 -3.64 16.85
CA ARG A 30 -7.90 -3.78 15.41
C ARG A 30 -6.41 -3.95 15.17
N ARG A 31 -6.06 -4.95 14.36
CA ARG A 31 -4.71 -5.21 13.84
C ARG A 31 -4.71 -5.16 12.30
N TYR A 32 -3.52 -5.12 11.74
CA TYR A 32 -3.27 -5.20 10.31
C TYR A 32 -2.32 -6.35 10.03
N TYR A 33 -2.63 -7.17 9.02
CA TYR A 33 -1.76 -8.30 8.68
C TYR A 33 -0.35 -7.82 8.26
N GLU A 34 -0.28 -6.75 7.46
CA GLU A 34 0.99 -6.17 7.02
C GLU A 34 0.96 -4.65 7.08
N GLY A 35 2.12 -4.05 7.35
CA GLY A 35 2.41 -2.64 7.15
C GLY A 35 3.64 -2.46 6.27
N TYR A 36 3.69 -1.34 5.54
CA TYR A 36 4.77 -1.03 4.61
C TYR A 36 5.34 0.33 4.96
N LEU A 37 6.65 0.40 5.22
CA LEU A 37 7.35 1.66 5.41
C LEU A 37 7.38 2.39 4.07
N ALA A 38 6.77 3.57 4.03
CA ALA A 38 6.59 4.31 2.80
C ALA A 38 6.74 5.83 3.02
N THR A 39 7.22 6.50 1.98
CA THR A 39 7.30 7.97 1.93
C THR A 39 6.14 8.53 1.13
N VAL A 40 5.44 9.54 1.66
CA VAL A 40 4.35 10.21 0.93
C VAL A 40 4.92 11.02 -0.21
N ILE A 41 4.57 10.69 -1.44
CA ILE A 41 5.04 11.41 -2.65
C ILE A 41 3.95 12.25 -3.30
N GLY A 42 2.68 12.06 -2.92
CA GLY A 42 1.56 12.78 -3.49
C GLY A 42 0.22 12.34 -2.94
N TRP A 43 -0.84 12.81 -3.59
CA TRP A 43 -2.22 12.51 -3.26
C TRP A 43 -3.02 12.41 -4.54
N TRP A 44 -3.96 11.46 -4.57
CA TRP A 44 -4.91 11.32 -5.66
C TRP A 44 -6.30 11.09 -5.07
N ASN A 45 -7.23 12.02 -5.35
CA ASN A 45 -8.62 11.97 -4.89
C ASN A 45 -8.79 11.65 -3.38
N GLY A 46 -7.95 12.24 -2.54
CA GLY A 46 -7.97 12.02 -1.08
C GLY A 46 -7.20 10.78 -0.59
N SER A 47 -6.72 9.91 -1.48
CA SER A 47 -5.84 8.78 -1.15
C SER A 47 -4.38 9.17 -1.30
N VAL A 48 -3.51 8.66 -0.41
CA VAL A 48 -2.06 8.90 -0.50
C VAL A 48 -1.45 8.18 -1.70
N GLU A 49 -0.48 8.83 -2.32
CA GLU A 49 0.49 8.18 -3.20
C GLU A 49 1.81 8.04 -2.46
N LEU A 50 2.38 6.84 -2.51
CA LEU A 50 3.48 6.44 -1.65
C LEU A 50 4.65 5.92 -2.48
N ALA A 51 5.86 6.10 -1.96
CA ALA A 51 7.08 5.48 -2.45
C ALA A 51 7.56 4.43 -1.44
N VAL A 52 7.75 3.20 -1.90
CA VAL A 52 8.25 2.06 -1.11
C VAL A 52 9.51 1.48 -1.72
N ASP A 53 10.32 0.75 -0.97
CA ASP A 53 11.47 0.05 -1.53
C ASP A 53 11.10 -1.29 -2.19
N HIS A 54 12.14 -1.97 -2.67
CA HIS A 54 12.04 -3.28 -3.31
C HIS A 54 11.48 -4.37 -2.38
N GLU A 55 11.87 -4.37 -1.10
CA GLU A 55 11.39 -5.36 -0.13
C GLU A 55 9.89 -5.20 0.10
N ALA A 56 9.44 -3.97 0.35
CA ALA A 56 8.04 -3.65 0.56
C ALA A 56 7.19 -3.89 -0.69
N VAL A 57 7.66 -3.53 -1.89
CA VAL A 57 6.89 -3.80 -3.12
C VAL A 57 6.78 -5.31 -3.41
N THR A 58 7.82 -6.09 -3.11
CA THR A 58 7.81 -7.55 -3.26
C THR A 58 6.76 -8.17 -2.35
N ALA A 59 6.76 -7.80 -1.06
CA ALA A 59 5.77 -8.28 -0.10
C ALA A 59 4.35 -7.88 -0.50
N LEU A 60 4.17 -6.63 -0.96
CA LEU A 60 2.88 -6.14 -1.41
C LEU A 60 2.32 -6.95 -2.59
N ALA A 61 3.14 -7.23 -3.60
CA ALA A 61 2.75 -8.02 -4.76
C ALA A 61 2.34 -9.45 -4.35
N GLN A 62 3.10 -10.08 -3.45
CA GLN A 62 2.75 -11.40 -2.90
C GLN A 62 1.41 -11.39 -2.16
N THR A 63 1.15 -10.35 -1.38
CA THR A 63 -0.11 -10.19 -0.65
C THR A 63 -1.29 -9.98 -1.58
N PHE A 64 -1.15 -9.16 -2.62
CA PHE A 64 -2.19 -9.04 -3.65
C PHE A 64 -2.45 -10.37 -4.37
N ALA A 65 -1.41 -11.11 -4.73
CA ALA A 65 -1.53 -12.43 -5.37
C ALA A 65 -2.26 -13.43 -4.46
N ALA A 66 -1.94 -13.47 -3.17
CA ALA A 66 -2.59 -14.33 -2.19
C ALA A 66 -4.06 -13.95 -1.95
N MET A 67 -4.40 -12.66 -2.01
CA MET A 67 -5.75 -12.15 -1.78
C MET A 67 -6.63 -12.15 -3.03
N ALA A 68 -6.04 -12.30 -4.22
CA ALA A 68 -6.74 -12.26 -5.51
C ALA A 68 -7.86 -13.32 -5.64
N THR A 69 -7.82 -14.39 -4.84
CA THR A 69 -8.86 -15.42 -4.79
C THR A 69 -9.95 -15.16 -3.74
N TYR A 70 -9.72 -14.26 -2.78
CA TYR A 70 -10.57 -14.09 -1.59
C TYR A 70 -11.32 -12.76 -1.54
N VAL A 71 -10.78 -11.71 -2.16
CA VAL A 71 -11.43 -10.40 -2.19
C VAL A 71 -12.13 -10.23 -3.53
N GLY A 72 -13.44 -9.94 -3.49
CA GLY A 72 -14.24 -9.56 -4.65
C GLY A 72 -13.77 -8.25 -5.26
N GLY A 73 -12.72 -8.32 -6.06
CA GLY A 73 -12.07 -7.25 -6.78
C GLY A 73 -10.98 -7.88 -7.63
N ASP A 74 -10.74 -7.34 -8.82
CA ASP A 74 -9.74 -7.91 -9.73
C ASP A 74 -8.34 -7.51 -9.25
N TRP A 75 -7.89 -8.11 -8.14
CA TRP A 75 -6.59 -7.86 -7.51
C TRP A 75 -5.47 -8.70 -8.12
N ARG A 76 -5.78 -9.51 -9.15
CA ARG A 76 -4.81 -10.12 -10.08
C ARG A 76 -4.09 -9.08 -10.94
N THR A 77 -4.32 -7.81 -10.66
CA THR A 77 -3.88 -6.68 -11.43
C THR A 77 -2.51 -6.16 -11.00
N VAL A 78 -1.91 -6.67 -9.93
CA VAL A 78 -0.56 -6.28 -9.49
C VAL A 78 0.38 -7.49 -9.62
N ASP A 79 1.42 -7.36 -10.43
CA ASP A 79 2.48 -8.35 -10.60
C ASP A 79 3.86 -7.68 -10.50
N PHE A 80 4.84 -8.39 -9.95
CA PHE A 80 6.20 -7.89 -9.76
C PHE A 80 7.21 -8.96 -10.20
N ASP A 81 7.98 -8.65 -11.25
CA ASP A 81 8.97 -9.57 -11.82
C ASP A 81 10.33 -9.54 -11.10
N GLY A 82 10.43 -8.77 -10.01
CA GLY A 82 11.67 -8.52 -9.29
C GLY A 82 12.39 -7.23 -9.73
N HIS A 83 11.92 -6.57 -10.79
CA HIS A 83 12.48 -5.32 -11.29
C HIS A 83 11.42 -4.25 -11.52
N ALA A 84 10.37 -4.55 -12.26
CA ALA A 84 9.29 -3.64 -12.61
C ALA A 84 7.94 -4.15 -12.09
N LEU A 85 7.08 -3.21 -11.73
CA LEU A 85 5.76 -3.52 -11.23
C LEU A 85 4.72 -3.31 -12.34
N THR A 86 3.99 -4.36 -12.68
CA THR A 86 2.85 -4.28 -13.59
C THR A 86 1.58 -4.06 -12.78
N VAL A 87 0.89 -2.96 -13.02
CA VAL A 87 -0.37 -2.62 -12.34
C VAL A 87 -1.46 -2.40 -13.38
N ALA A 88 -2.53 -3.20 -13.31
CA ALA A 88 -3.67 -3.13 -14.19
C ALA A 88 -4.85 -2.40 -13.54
N ARG A 89 -5.45 -1.50 -14.30
CA ARG A 89 -6.51 -0.55 -13.94
C ARG A 89 -6.26 0.25 -12.65
N PRO A 90 -5.04 0.74 -12.38
CA PRO A 90 -4.83 1.68 -11.28
C PRO A 90 -5.60 2.97 -11.53
N VAL A 91 -6.56 3.28 -10.66
CA VAL A 91 -7.44 4.44 -10.85
C VAL A 91 -6.64 5.75 -10.83
N SER A 92 -5.60 5.83 -9.99
CA SER A 92 -4.73 7.02 -9.93
C SER A 92 -3.81 7.21 -11.12
N LEU A 93 -3.63 6.20 -11.99
CA LEU A 93 -2.82 6.33 -13.20
C LEU A 93 -3.67 6.42 -14.48
N GLY A 94 -5.01 6.51 -14.35
CA GLY A 94 -5.92 6.66 -15.49
C GLY A 94 -6.51 5.37 -16.04
N GLY A 95 -6.35 4.22 -15.35
CA GLY A 95 -6.89 2.93 -15.78
C GLY A 95 -5.85 2.07 -16.53
N GLY A 96 -6.25 1.29 -17.54
CA GLY A 96 -5.31 0.59 -18.44
C GLY A 96 -4.39 -0.46 -17.80
N VAL A 97 -3.19 -0.65 -18.34
CA VAL A 97 -2.12 -1.46 -17.73
C VAL A 97 -0.87 -0.59 -17.73
N HIS A 98 -0.22 -0.48 -16.57
CA HIS A 98 0.94 0.36 -16.37
C HIS A 98 2.13 -0.47 -15.92
N LEU A 99 3.27 -0.24 -16.55
CA LEU A 99 4.56 -0.67 -16.05
C LEU A 99 5.14 0.47 -15.20
N VAL A 100 5.46 0.17 -13.94
CA VAL A 100 6.03 1.11 -12.97
C VAL A 100 7.45 0.67 -12.66
N GLU A 101 8.41 1.39 -13.21
CA GLU A 101 9.83 1.23 -12.92
C GLU A 101 10.21 1.97 -11.63
N PRO A 102 11.23 1.49 -10.89
CA PRO A 102 11.68 2.18 -9.70
C PRO A 102 12.36 3.51 -10.07
N THR A 103 11.97 4.60 -9.40
CA THR A 103 12.67 5.88 -9.46
C THR A 103 13.52 6.03 -8.21
N GLY A 104 14.85 6.12 -8.37
CA GLY A 104 15.77 6.18 -7.22
C GLY A 104 15.68 4.96 -6.30
N GLY A 105 15.39 3.78 -6.85
CA GLY A 105 15.24 2.53 -6.09
C GLY A 105 13.90 2.40 -5.34
N ARG A 106 12.93 3.31 -5.57
CA ARG A 106 11.62 3.28 -4.93
C ARG A 106 10.50 3.14 -5.96
N TYR A 107 9.46 2.40 -5.58
CA TYR A 107 8.28 2.10 -6.39
C TYR A 107 7.11 2.97 -5.97
N ARG A 108 6.42 3.57 -6.94
CA ARG A 108 5.20 4.34 -6.71
C ARG A 108 4.01 3.41 -6.53
N ILE A 109 3.44 3.43 -5.33
CA ILE A 109 2.19 2.75 -4.98
C ILE A 109 1.12 3.78 -4.60
N GLY A 110 -0.03 3.31 -4.12
CA GLY A 110 -1.18 4.14 -3.78
C GLY A 110 -2.35 3.70 -4.65
N TRP A 111 -2.25 3.98 -5.95
CA TRP A 111 -3.19 3.55 -7.00
C TRP A 111 -4.67 3.91 -6.75
N GLY A 112 -4.91 4.90 -5.89
CA GLY A 112 -6.25 5.27 -5.43
C GLY A 112 -6.84 4.36 -4.36
N LEU A 113 -6.07 3.39 -3.85
CA LEU A 113 -6.49 2.46 -2.81
C LEU A 113 -6.50 3.13 -1.42
N PRO A 114 -7.35 2.67 -0.49
CA PRO A 114 -7.48 3.25 0.85
C PRO A 114 -6.32 2.85 1.78
N TRP A 115 -5.15 3.44 1.55
CA TRP A 115 -3.99 3.36 2.42
C TRP A 115 -4.16 4.28 3.63
N LEU A 116 -3.80 3.78 4.81
CA LEU A 116 -3.85 4.54 6.06
C LEU A 116 -2.50 4.49 6.76
N PRO A 117 -2.03 5.60 7.36
CA PRO A 117 -0.93 5.55 8.31
C PRO A 117 -1.36 4.74 9.53
N VAL A 118 -0.51 3.82 9.99
CA VAL A 118 -0.77 2.93 11.11
C VAL A 118 0.43 2.89 12.06
N ASP A 119 0.15 2.63 13.33
CA ASP A 119 1.18 2.32 14.32
C ASP A 119 1.83 0.97 13.95
N PRO A 120 3.17 0.88 13.80
CA PRO A 120 3.86 -0.36 13.47
C PRO A 120 3.55 -1.52 14.42
N SER A 121 3.28 -1.24 15.71
CA SER A 121 2.93 -2.25 16.72
C SER A 121 1.56 -2.92 16.48
N ARG A 122 0.72 -2.31 15.63
CA ARG A 122 -0.58 -2.87 15.22
C ARG A 122 -0.47 -3.74 13.97
N CYS A 123 0.70 -3.83 13.36
CA CYS A 123 0.98 -4.72 12.24
C CYS A 123 1.56 -6.04 12.75
N ASP A 124 1.18 -7.17 12.14
CA ASP A 124 1.82 -8.46 12.44
C ASP A 124 3.21 -8.53 11.81
N ARG A 125 3.36 -7.90 10.63
CA ARG A 125 4.61 -7.77 9.90
C ARG A 125 4.76 -6.36 9.36
N VAL A 126 5.98 -5.84 9.36
CA VAL A 126 6.32 -4.56 8.73
C VAL A 126 7.43 -4.79 7.72
N PHE A 127 7.24 -4.29 6.50
CA PHE A 127 8.20 -4.41 5.42
C PHE A 127 8.79 -3.06 5.01
N GLY A 128 10.00 -3.12 4.48
CA GLY A 128 10.70 -1.98 3.92
C GLY A 128 11.72 -1.36 4.87
N ARG A 129 12.62 -0.58 4.29
CA ARG A 129 13.79 0.02 4.94
C ARG A 129 13.78 1.54 4.80
N PRO A 130 14.33 2.26 5.80
CA PRO A 130 14.48 3.71 5.76
C PRO A 130 15.18 4.19 4.48
#